data_AF-A0A3R7S528-F1
#
_entry.id   AF-A0A3R7S528-F1
#
_cell.length_a   1.000
_cell.length_b   1.000
_cell.length_c   1.000
_cell.angle_alpha   90.00
_cell.angle_beta   90.00
_cell.angle_gamma   90.00
#
_symmetry.space_group_name_H-M   'P 1'
#
loop_
_entity.id
_entity.type
_entity.pdbx_description
1 polymer ?
#
loop_
_entity_poly.entity_id
_entity_poly.type
_entity_poly.pdbx_seq_one_letter_code
_entity_poly.pdbx_strand_id
1 'polypeptide(L)'
;MRWFQFWVNLFSLACDGPDLAHRGLVTHPSLIFDVEGLKIYKRDNDWFLIASSQGDSTFVIFGLPDLNQVLKFAVGPSIDRTVDGVSDTDGLAASGSTMPGFPMGLLVVQDGRNSGP
;
A
#
# COMPACT_ATOMS: atom_id res chain seq x y z
N MET A 1 -7.57 23.48 -1.34
CA MET A 1 -7.89 22.26 -2.13
C MET A 1 -8.62 21.30 -1.21
N ARG A 2 -9.76 20.75 -1.64
CA ARG A 2 -10.54 19.80 -0.83
C ARG A 2 -9.98 18.40 -1.06
N TRP A 3 -9.50 17.76 0.00
CA TRP A 3 -9.02 16.40 -0.01
C TRP A 3 -10.20 15.42 0.04
N PHE A 4 -10.18 14.39 -0.81
CA PHE A 4 -11.04 13.23 -0.65
C PHE A 4 -10.35 12.26 0.32
N GLN A 5 -10.91 12.11 1.51
CA GLN A 5 -10.54 11.05 2.46
C GLN A 5 -11.31 9.77 2.07
N PHE A 6 -10.59 8.70 1.73
CA PHE A 6 -11.17 7.36 1.67
C PHE A 6 -10.83 6.62 2.96
N TRP A 7 -11.86 6.15 3.66
CA TRP A 7 -11.74 5.21 4.76
C TRP A 7 -11.52 3.80 4.20
N VAL A 8 -10.53 3.07 4.70
CA VAL A 8 -10.46 1.61 4.52
C VAL A 8 -11.42 0.98 5.51
N ASN A 9 -12.45 0.31 5.01
CA ASN A 9 -13.15 -0.71 5.79
C ASN A 9 -12.66 -2.08 5.32
N LEU A 10 -11.94 -2.80 6.18
CA LEU A 10 -11.71 -4.22 5.99
C LEU A 10 -13.00 -4.95 6.44
N PHE A 11 -13.94 -5.17 5.53
CA PHE A 11 -15.12 -5.99 5.83
C PHE A 11 -14.79 -7.47 5.58
N SER A 12 -14.83 -8.29 6.64
CA SER A 12 -15.13 -9.72 6.48
C SER A 12 -16.58 -9.84 6.01
N LEU A 13 -16.82 -10.42 4.83
CA LEU A 13 -18.20 -10.77 4.40
C LEU A 13 -18.79 -11.96 5.20
N ALA A 14 -18.05 -12.50 6.17
CA ALA A 14 -18.56 -13.41 7.18
C ALA A 14 -18.47 -12.73 8.56
N CYS A 15 -19.60 -12.20 9.02
CA CYS A 15 -19.81 -11.79 10.40
C CYS A 15 -19.93 -13.06 11.25
N ASP A 16 -18.82 -13.76 11.53
CA ASP A 16 -18.67 -14.71 12.65
C ASP A 16 -17.25 -15.31 12.66
N GLY A 17 -16.31 -14.62 13.30
CA GLY A 17 -14.98 -15.15 13.60
C GLY A 17 -14.10 -14.10 14.27
N PRO A 18 -13.23 -14.47 15.24
CA PRO A 18 -12.32 -13.52 15.84
C PRO A 18 -11.39 -12.95 14.75
N ASP A 19 -11.24 -11.63 14.76
CA ASP A 19 -10.51 -10.77 13.81
C ASP A 19 -8.97 -10.99 13.86
N LEU A 20 -8.53 -12.23 13.66
CA LEU A 20 -7.13 -12.64 13.78
C LEU A 20 -6.29 -12.18 12.59
N ALA A 21 -6.89 -12.04 11.40
CA ALA A 21 -6.20 -11.58 10.19
C ALA A 21 -5.79 -10.10 10.30
N HIS A 22 -6.66 -9.25 10.83
CA HIS A 22 -6.35 -7.85 11.12
C HIS A 22 -5.24 -7.74 12.18
N ARG A 23 -5.34 -8.51 13.28
CA ARG A 23 -4.26 -8.56 14.30
C ARG A 23 -2.94 -9.01 13.69
N GLY A 24 -2.94 -10.05 12.86
CA GLY A 24 -1.74 -10.56 12.18
C GLY A 24 -1.05 -9.50 11.32
N LEU A 25 -1.82 -8.69 10.60
CA LEU A 25 -1.28 -7.60 9.79
C LEU A 25 -0.72 -6.46 10.66
N VAL A 26 -1.50 -5.91 11.60
CA VAL A 26 -1.06 -4.73 12.38
C VAL A 26 0.09 -5.03 13.35
N THR A 27 0.31 -6.30 13.70
CA THR A 27 1.47 -6.74 14.48
C THR A 27 2.59 -7.36 13.63
N HIS A 28 2.48 -7.31 12.29
CA HIS A 28 3.47 -7.94 11.43
C HIS A 28 4.83 -7.26 11.62
N PRO A 29 5.93 -7.99 11.87
CA PRO A 29 7.24 -7.40 12.23
C PRO A 29 7.85 -6.51 11.14
N SER A 30 7.36 -6.63 9.92
CA SER A 30 7.80 -5.85 8.76
C SER A 30 7.14 -4.47 8.65
N LEU A 31 6.08 -4.23 9.43
CA LEU A 31 5.33 -2.97 9.44
C LEU A 31 5.70 -2.16 10.68
N ILE A 32 5.87 -0.87 10.49
CA ILE A 32 6.09 0.10 11.55
C ILE A 32 4.84 0.99 11.62
N PHE A 33 4.21 1.01 12.79
CA PHE A 33 2.97 1.74 13.01
C PHE A 33 3.18 3.24 12.76
N ASP A 34 2.30 3.94 12.04
CA ASP A 34 0.93 3.52 11.71
C ASP A 34 0.83 2.64 10.43
N VAL A 35 -0.06 1.64 10.44
CA VAL A 35 -0.40 0.85 9.24
C VAL A 35 -1.63 1.49 8.61
N GLU A 36 -1.44 2.13 7.47
CA GLU A 36 -2.47 2.94 6.82
C GLU A 36 -2.97 2.26 5.55
N GLY A 37 -2.92 2.93 4.40
CA GLY A 37 -3.51 2.49 3.15
C GLY A 37 -3.23 1.03 2.80
N LEU A 38 -4.31 0.28 2.57
CA LEU A 38 -4.28 -1.13 2.17
C LEU A 38 -4.92 -1.30 0.80
N LYS A 39 -4.27 -2.09 -0.07
CA LYS A 39 -4.84 -2.44 -1.37
C LYS A 39 -4.47 -3.84 -1.79
N ILE A 40 -5.46 -4.60 -2.26
CA ILE A 40 -5.22 -5.83 -2.99
C ILE A 40 -4.91 -5.49 -4.45
N TYR A 41 -3.69 -5.82 -4.87
CA TYR A 41 -3.30 -5.88 -6.27
C TYR A 41 -3.57 -7.29 -6.80
N LYS A 42 -4.29 -7.39 -7.91
CA LYS A 42 -4.59 -8.65 -8.57
C LYS A 42 -4.08 -8.61 -10.00
N ARG A 43 -3.36 -9.66 -10.39
CA ARG A 43 -2.94 -9.88 -11.78
C ARG A 43 -2.89 -11.37 -12.04
N ASP A 44 -3.53 -11.80 -13.12
CA ASP A 44 -3.63 -13.21 -13.49
C ASP A 44 -4.12 -14.05 -12.29
N ASN A 45 -3.30 -14.99 -11.81
CA ASN A 45 -3.60 -15.82 -10.65
C ASN A 45 -2.95 -15.31 -9.35
N ASP A 46 -2.19 -14.22 -9.40
CA ASP A 46 -1.45 -13.68 -8.25
C ASP A 46 -2.22 -12.56 -7.56
N TRP A 47 -2.25 -12.65 -6.22
CA TRP A 47 -2.93 -11.71 -5.35
C TRP A 47 -1.95 -11.22 -4.29
N PHE A 48 -1.70 -9.91 -4.27
CA PHE A 48 -0.81 -9.28 -3.31
C PHE A 48 -1.57 -8.25 -2.49
N LEU A 49 -1.27 -8.18 -1.20
CA LEU A 49 -1.63 -7.04 -0.36
C LEU A 49 -0.47 -6.04 -0.36
N ILE A 50 -0.76 -4.81 -0.74
CA ILE A 50 0.15 -3.67 -0.60
C ILE A 50 -0.31 -2.89 0.63
N ALA A 51 0.59 -2.69 1.59
CA ALA A 51 0.35 -1.96 2.82
C ALA A 51 1.29 -0.75 2.95
N SER A 52 0.74 0.40 3.33
CA SER A 52 1.52 1.56 3.77
C SER A 52 2.00 1.34 5.20
N SER A 53 3.31 1.36 5.39
CA SER A 53 3.98 1.39 6.70
C SER A 53 4.38 2.84 6.96
N GLN A 54 3.41 3.63 7.43
CA GLN A 54 3.55 5.08 7.52
C GLN A 54 4.67 5.47 8.49
N GLY A 55 4.79 4.74 9.60
CA GLY A 55 5.78 5.04 10.66
C GLY A 55 7.23 5.03 10.21
N ASP A 56 7.55 4.40 9.08
CA ASP A 56 8.87 4.44 8.45
C ASP A 56 8.85 4.83 6.96
N SER A 57 7.74 5.41 6.48
CA SER A 57 7.55 5.88 5.10
C SER A 57 7.91 4.81 4.05
N THR A 58 7.48 3.57 4.28
CA THR A 58 7.72 2.45 3.37
C THR A 58 6.43 1.75 2.96
N PHE A 59 6.53 0.90 1.96
CA PHE A 59 5.46 0.03 1.50
C PHE A 59 5.90 -1.43 1.62
N VAL A 60 5.00 -2.29 2.07
CA VAL A 60 5.23 -3.73 2.13
C VAL A 60 4.25 -4.45 1.21
N ILE A 61 4.79 -5.34 0.39
CA ILE A 61 4.03 -6.25 -0.46
C ILE A 61 4.02 -7.60 0.23
N PHE A 62 2.82 -8.11 0.52
CA PHE A 62 2.59 -9.45 1.03
C PHE A 62 1.92 -10.30 -0.04
N GLY A 63 2.31 -11.57 -0.14
CA GLY A 63 1.52 -12.56 -0.86
C GLY A 63 0.29 -12.94 -0.05
N LEU A 64 -0.83 -13.16 -0.74
CA LEU A 64 -2.05 -13.67 -0.14
C LEU A 64 -2.23 -15.16 -0.47
N PRO A 65 -2.86 -15.96 0.42
CA PRO A 65 -3.54 -15.53 1.66
C PRO A 65 -2.65 -15.42 2.91
N ASP A 66 -1.41 -15.90 2.86
CA ASP A 66 -0.62 -16.18 4.07
C ASP A 66 0.11 -14.96 4.68
N LEU A 67 -0.03 -13.78 4.07
CA LEU A 67 0.71 -12.56 4.45
C LEU A 67 2.23 -12.74 4.46
N ASN A 68 2.77 -13.56 3.56
CA ASN A 68 4.21 -13.72 3.42
C ASN A 68 4.82 -12.45 2.81
N GLN A 69 5.79 -11.83 3.50
CA GLN A 69 6.47 -10.66 2.96
C GLN A 69 7.21 -11.03 1.68
N VAL A 70 6.86 -10.36 0.58
CA VAL A 70 7.51 -10.48 -0.72
C VAL A 70 8.58 -9.40 -0.87
N LEU A 71 8.22 -8.15 -0.55
CA LEU A 71 9.11 -7.00 -0.73
C LEU A 71 8.76 -5.90 0.28
N LYS A 72 9.77 -5.18 0.75
CA LYS A 72 9.61 -3.90 1.44
C LYS A 72 10.44 -2.85 0.70
N PHE A 73 9.85 -1.69 0.40
CA PHE A 73 10.51 -0.66 -0.39
C PHE A 73 10.05 0.75 0.01
N ALA A 74 10.86 1.75 -0.34
CA ALA A 74 10.51 3.16 -0.26
C ALA A 74 10.54 3.77 -1.66
N VAL A 75 9.76 4.83 -1.89
CA VAL A 75 9.81 5.60 -3.14
C VAL A 75 10.71 6.80 -2.91
N GLY A 76 11.94 6.71 -3.41
CA GLY A 76 12.89 7.82 -3.39
C GLY A 76 12.61 8.87 -4.46
N PRO A 77 13.32 10.01 -4.42
CA PRO A 77 13.22 11.02 -5.45
C PRO A 77 13.62 10.45 -6.82
N SER A 78 13.02 11.02 -7.86
CA SER A 78 13.39 10.77 -9.26
C SER A 78 14.90 11.00 -9.50
N ILE A 79 15.46 10.29 -10.50
CA ILE A 79 16.89 10.37 -10.83
C ILE A 79 17.28 11.80 -11.25
N ASP A 80 16.40 12.48 -11.99
CA ASP A 80 16.59 13.86 -12.43
C ASP A 80 16.20 14.90 -11.36
N ARG A 81 15.71 14.43 -10.19
CA ARG A 81 15.26 15.23 -9.05
C ARG A 81 14.15 16.22 -9.38
N THR A 82 13.32 15.91 -10.36
CA THR A 82 12.15 16.73 -10.71
C THR A 82 10.89 16.35 -9.94
N VAL A 83 10.93 15.21 -9.25
CA VAL A 83 9.91 14.69 -8.34
C VAL A 83 10.61 14.21 -7.08
N ASP A 84 10.11 14.65 -5.92
CA ASP A 84 10.58 14.26 -4.59
C ASP A 84 10.19 12.81 -4.24
N GLY A 85 10.70 12.35 -3.10
CA GLY A 85 10.33 11.03 -2.57
C GLY A 85 8.97 11.06 -1.92
N VAL A 86 8.46 9.89 -1.57
CA VAL A 86 7.17 9.76 -0.88
C VAL A 86 7.41 9.53 0.60
N SER A 87 6.69 10.26 1.45
CA SER A 87 6.71 10.11 2.90
C SER A 87 5.31 10.22 3.50
N ASP A 88 5.14 9.73 4.73
CA ASP A 88 3.92 9.88 5.52
C ASP A 88 2.64 9.50 4.72
N THR A 89 2.68 8.40 3.96
CA THR A 89 1.55 7.98 3.10
C THR A 89 0.39 7.43 3.92
N ASP A 90 -0.77 8.09 3.82
CA ASP A 90 -2.05 7.58 4.28
C ASP A 90 -2.68 6.66 3.22
N GLY A 91 -2.90 7.17 2.00
CA GLY A 91 -3.71 6.49 0.98
C GLY A 91 -2.93 5.90 -0.19
N LEU A 92 -3.35 4.74 -0.68
CA LEU A 92 -2.83 4.16 -1.92
C LEU A 92 -3.90 3.44 -2.75
N ALA A 93 -3.66 3.35 -4.05
CA ALA A 93 -4.48 2.62 -5.02
C ALA A 93 -3.60 1.86 -6.01
N ALA A 94 -4.01 0.67 -6.38
CA ALA A 94 -3.27 -0.18 -7.31
C ALA A 94 -4.20 -0.93 -8.25
N SER A 95 -3.73 -1.16 -9.48
CA SER A 95 -4.38 -2.00 -10.48
C SER A 95 -3.33 -2.82 -11.21
N GLY A 96 -3.58 -4.12 -11.37
CA GLY A 96 -2.76 -5.01 -12.20
C GLY A 96 -3.19 -5.06 -13.67
N SER A 97 -4.21 -4.29 -14.05
CA SER A 97 -4.69 -4.21 -15.43
C SER A 97 -3.65 -3.51 -16.31
N THR A 98 -3.36 -4.11 -17.47
CA THR A 98 -2.51 -3.52 -18.50
C THR A 98 -3.07 -2.18 -18.98
N MET A 99 -2.23 -1.14 -19.02
CA MET A 99 -2.56 0.17 -19.59
C MET A 99 -1.43 0.64 -20.52
N PRO A 100 -1.68 1.56 -21.47
CA PRO A 100 -0.63 2.14 -22.30
C PRO A 100 0.50 2.74 -21.44
N GLY A 101 1.74 2.29 -21.66
CA GLY A 101 2.91 2.69 -20.86
C GLY A 101 3.08 1.94 -19.53
N PHE A 102 2.05 1.22 -19.06
CA PHE A 102 2.04 0.50 -17.79
C PHE A 102 1.58 -0.95 -17.99
N PRO A 103 2.42 -1.82 -18.59
CA PRO A 103 2.03 -3.19 -18.91
C PRO A 103 1.80 -4.06 -17.67
N MET A 104 2.37 -3.66 -16.53
CA MET A 104 2.17 -4.28 -15.22
C MET A 104 1.05 -3.62 -14.40
N GLY A 105 0.33 -2.66 -15.00
CA GLY A 105 -0.58 -1.79 -14.29
C GLY A 105 0.14 -0.71 -13.48
N LEU A 106 -0.57 -0.11 -12.52
CA LEU A 106 -0.14 1.12 -11.86
C LEU A 106 -0.39 1.03 -10.35
N LEU A 107 0.59 1.51 -9.58
CA LEU A 107 0.46 1.85 -8.17
C LEU A 107 0.51 3.37 -8.04
N VAL A 108 -0.46 3.93 -7.33
CA VAL A 108 -0.55 5.34 -6.97
C VAL A 108 -0.51 5.42 -5.45
N VAL A 109 0.39 6.25 -4.93
CA VAL A 109 0.57 6.48 -3.50
C VAL A 109 0.48 7.97 -3.24
N GLN A 110 -0.12 8.37 -2.13
CA GLN A 110 -0.12 9.75 -1.68
C GLN A 110 1.20 10.07 -0.96
N ASP A 111 1.72 11.27 -1.15
CA ASP A 111 2.83 11.81 -0.38
C ASP A 111 2.31 12.86 0.62
N GLY A 112 2.61 12.64 1.90
CA GLY A 112 2.22 13.50 3.01
C GLY A 112 3.06 14.77 3.10
N ARG A 113 4.27 14.76 2.55
CA ARG A 113 5.17 15.92 2.55
C ARG A 113 5.72 16.23 1.16
N ASN A 114 4.83 16.74 0.32
CA ASN A 114 5.22 17.23 -0.98
C ASN A 114 5.94 18.58 -0.83
N SER A 115 7.25 18.55 -0.97
CA SER A 115 8.14 19.70 -0.80
C SER A 115 8.42 20.44 -2.11
N GLY A 116 7.85 19.97 -3.22
CA GLY A 116 8.16 20.44 -4.57
C GLY A 116 9.46 19.83 -5.11
N PRO A 117 9.78 20.04 -6.41
CA PRO A 117 11.08 19.68 -6.96
C PRO A 117 12.25 20.42 -6.29
#